data_AF-A0A0D9YDM5-F1
#
_entry.id   AF-A0A0D9YDM5-F1
#
_cell.length_a   1.000
_cell.length_b   1.000
_cell.length_c   1.000
_cell.angle_alpha   90.00
_cell.angle_beta   90.00
_cell.angle_gamma   90.00
#
_symmetry.space_group_name_H-M   'P 1'
#
loop_
_entity.id
_entity.type
_entity.pdbx_description
1 polymer ?
#
loop_
_entity_poly.entity_id
_entity_poly.type
_entity_poly.pdbx_seq_one_letter_code
_entity_poly.pdbx_strand_id
1 'polypeptide(L)'
;MENKLSATTEGEELKSAAQVVADVLAENTKKNRFLQNVGFNNAQPRFSEQSTETELEAEKRANAELRAQVADLSNKVQESEQARIKDREEMKRSQSEMEAKLNLLLSQIRPS
;
A
#
# COMPACT_ATOMS: atom_id res chain seq x y z
N MET A 1 -78.55 2.65 18.86
CA MET A 1 -77.57 2.99 17.81
C MET A 1 -76.20 2.96 18.45
N GLU A 2 -75.43 1.89 18.27
CA GLU A 2 -74.02 1.87 18.66
C GLU A 2 -73.26 1.24 17.51
N ASN A 3 -72.54 2.11 16.80
CA ASN A 3 -71.91 1.78 15.54
C ASN A 3 -70.54 1.15 15.78
N LYS A 4 -70.24 0.18 14.93
CA LYS A 4 -69.11 -0.75 14.96
C LYS A 4 -67.76 -0.02 15.02
N LEU A 5 -66.91 -0.37 15.99
CA LEU A 5 -65.47 -0.12 15.94
C LEU A 5 -64.85 -1.10 14.95
N SER A 6 -64.83 -0.73 13.67
CA SER A 6 -64.11 -1.45 12.63
C SER A 6 -62.63 -1.13 12.70
N ALA A 7 -61.83 -2.19 12.61
CA ALA A 7 -60.38 -2.22 12.57
C ALA A 7 -59.77 -1.25 11.54
N THR A 8 -58.57 -0.76 11.83
CA THR A 8 -57.68 -0.14 10.83
C THR A 8 -56.29 -0.75 11.00
N THR A 9 -56.07 -1.80 10.21
CA THR A 9 -54.86 -2.13 9.43
C THR A 9 -53.49 -2.06 10.10
N GLU A 10 -52.97 -3.26 10.37
CA GLU A 10 -51.63 -3.77 10.09
C GLU A 10 -50.65 -2.80 9.36
N GLY A 11 -49.45 -2.64 9.92
CA GLY A 11 -48.24 -2.65 9.10
C GLY A 11 -47.40 -1.39 8.92
N GLU A 12 -47.59 -0.30 9.68
CA GLU A 12 -46.60 0.78 9.72
C GLU A 12 -45.76 0.70 10.99
N GLU A 13 -44.51 0.26 10.84
CA GLU A 13 -43.49 0.37 11.88
C GLU A 13 -43.42 1.85 12.30
N LEU A 14 -43.87 2.15 13.52
CA LEU A 14 -43.91 3.52 14.03
C LEU A 14 -42.49 4.08 13.95
N LYS A 15 -42.28 5.04 13.04
CA LYS A 15 -40.98 5.70 12.87
C LYS A 15 -40.54 6.23 14.24
N SER A 16 -39.35 5.81 14.67
CA SER A 16 -38.72 6.34 15.87
C SER A 16 -38.69 7.87 15.83
N ALA A 17 -38.82 8.53 16.98
CA ALA A 17 -38.73 9.98 17.08
C ALA A 17 -37.45 10.53 16.40
N ALA A 18 -36.34 9.79 16.50
CA ALA A 18 -35.09 10.14 15.81
C ALA A 18 -35.22 10.13 14.28
N GLN A 19 -35.93 9.14 13.73
CA GLN A 19 -36.17 9.02 12.29
C GLN A 19 -37.09 10.14 11.79
N VAL A 20 -38.15 10.46 12.54
CA VAL A 20 -39.05 11.57 12.19
C VAL A 20 -38.31 12.90 12.20
N VAL A 21 -37.48 13.14 13.21
CA VAL A 21 -36.64 14.35 13.28
C VAL A 21 -35.64 14.40 12.12
N ALA A 22 -35.00 13.28 11.79
CA ALA A 22 -34.08 13.19 10.66
C ALA A 22 -34.77 13.47 9.31
N ASP A 23 -35.96 12.90 9.08
CA ASP A 23 -36.75 13.10 7.86
C ASP A 23 -37.14 14.58 7.70
N VAL A 24 -37.62 15.22 8.78
CA VAL A 24 -38.00 16.65 8.80
C VAL A 24 -36.79 17.55 8.55
N LEU A 25 -35.65 17.27 9.19
CA LEU A 25 -34.41 18.03 8.97
C LEU A 25 -33.91 17.86 7.53
N ALA A 26 -33.97 16.64 6.98
CA ALA A 26 -33.57 16.37 5.60
C ALA A 26 -34.48 17.11 4.60
N GLU A 27 -35.80 17.10 4.79
CA GLU A 27 -36.75 17.88 3.99
C GLU A 27 -36.43 19.39 4.00
N ASN A 28 -36.19 19.96 5.19
CA ASN A 28 -36.01 21.40 5.36
C ASN A 28 -34.63 21.90 4.92
N THR A 29 -33.60 21.05 4.97
CA THR A 29 -32.23 21.44 4.60
C THR A 29 -31.93 21.32 3.12
N LYS A 30 -32.68 20.50 2.35
CA LYS A 30 -32.51 20.31 0.89
C LYS A 30 -32.51 21.61 0.07
N LYS A 31 -33.29 22.63 0.48
CA LYS A 31 -33.44 23.91 -0.22
C LYS A 31 -32.93 25.12 0.58
N ASN A 32 -32.11 24.89 1.59
CA ASN A 32 -31.64 25.96 2.45
C ASN A 32 -30.67 26.89 1.69
N ARG A 33 -31.14 28.10 1.35
CA ARG A 33 -30.34 29.12 0.65
C ARG A 33 -29.10 29.56 1.42
N PHE A 34 -29.14 29.57 2.75
CA PHE A 34 -27.96 29.89 3.56
C PHE A 34 -26.88 28.84 3.34
N LEU A 35 -27.21 27.55 3.44
CA LEU A 35 -26.28 26.44 3.21
C LEU A 35 -25.68 26.49 1.79
N GLN A 36 -26.51 26.76 0.77
CA GLN A 36 -26.04 26.96 -0.60
C GLN A 36 -25.08 28.15 -0.74
N ASN A 37 -25.42 29.29 -0.11
CA ASN A 37 -24.61 30.50 -0.14
C ASN A 37 -23.26 30.32 0.58
N VAL A 38 -23.19 29.46 1.61
CA VAL A 38 -21.94 29.11 2.30
C VAL A 38 -21.22 27.91 1.65
N GLY A 39 -21.66 27.48 0.46
CA GLY A 39 -21.02 26.41 -0.33
C GLY A 39 -21.34 24.99 0.13
N PHE A 40 -22.24 24.82 1.09
CA PHE A 40 -22.72 23.52 1.55
C PHE A 40 -23.90 23.07 0.68
N ASN A 41 -23.58 22.41 -0.43
CA ASN A 41 -24.57 21.70 -1.23
C ASN A 41 -24.74 20.29 -0.61
N ASN A 42 -25.97 19.88 -0.30
CA ASN A 42 -26.33 18.50 0.07
C ASN A 42 -26.12 17.51 -1.10
N ALA A 43 -25.11 17.74 -1.93
CA ALA A 43 -24.68 16.83 -2.95
C ALA A 43 -24.15 15.59 -2.25
N GLN A 44 -24.84 14.49 -2.50
CA GLN A 44 -24.39 13.11 -2.54
C GLN A 44 -22.90 12.91 -2.19
N PRO A 45 -22.54 11.96 -1.32
CA PRO A 45 -21.16 11.70 -0.92
C PRO A 45 -20.26 11.71 -2.16
N ARG A 46 -19.33 12.67 -2.23
CA ARG A 46 -18.43 12.84 -3.40
C ARG A 46 -17.38 11.72 -3.52
N PHE A 47 -17.44 10.73 -2.66
CA PHE A 47 -16.54 9.59 -2.63
C PHE A 47 -17.40 8.34 -2.83
N SER A 48 -17.36 7.77 -4.03
CA SER A 48 -17.81 6.39 -4.18
C SER A 48 -16.74 5.51 -3.54
N GLU A 49 -17.09 4.80 -2.47
CA GLU A 49 -16.21 3.83 -1.79
C GLU A 49 -15.56 2.86 -2.80
N GLN A 50 -16.28 2.57 -3.88
CA GLN A 50 -15.82 1.76 -5.00
C GLN A 50 -14.59 2.34 -5.72
N SER A 51 -14.47 3.66 -5.86
CA SER A 51 -13.29 4.28 -6.50
C SER A 51 -12.05 4.13 -5.62
N THR A 52 -12.22 4.26 -4.30
CA THR A 52 -11.11 4.14 -3.33
C THR A 52 -10.61 2.70 -3.19
N GLU A 53 -11.51 1.72 -3.29
CA GLU A 53 -11.14 0.31 -3.22
C GLU A 53 -10.39 -0.15 -4.48
N THR A 54 -10.79 0.34 -5.65
CA THR A 54 -10.07 0.05 -6.92
C THR A 54 -8.67 0.64 -6.95
N GLU A 55 -8.48 1.85 -6.43
CA GLU A 55 -7.17 2.49 -6.32
C GLU A 55 -6.28 1.74 -5.32
N LEU A 56 -6.82 1.33 -4.18
CA LEU A 56 -6.09 0.55 -3.17
C LEU A 56 -5.60 -0.80 -3.73
N GLU A 57 -6.44 -1.52 -4.47
CA GLU A 57 -6.04 -2.79 -5.08
C GLU A 57 -4.98 -2.61 -6.18
N ALA A 58 -5.04 -1.53 -6.96
CA ALA A 58 -4.00 -1.18 -7.90
C ALA A 58 -2.67 -0.89 -7.20
N GLU A 59 -2.70 -0.13 -6.09
CA GLU A 59 -1.51 0.20 -5.31
C GLU A 59 -0.91 -1.01 -4.62
N LYS A 60 -1.73 -1.93 -4.08
CA LYS A 60 -1.24 -3.20 -3.52
C LYS A 60 -0.49 -4.03 -4.56
N ARG A 61 -1.00 -4.13 -5.78
CA ARG A 61 -0.32 -4.85 -6.86
C ARG A 61 1.01 -4.18 -7.23
N ALA A 62 1.01 -2.86 -7.40
CA ALA A 62 2.23 -2.11 -7.70
C ALA A 62 3.26 -2.25 -6.57
N ASN A 63 2.83 -2.24 -5.31
CA ASN A 63 3.71 -2.45 -4.16
C ASN A 63 4.30 -3.86 -4.14
N ALA A 64 3.49 -4.88 -4.44
CA ALA A 64 3.96 -6.27 -4.53
C ALA A 64 5.02 -6.44 -5.63
N GLU A 65 4.80 -5.82 -6.79
CA GLU A 65 5.77 -5.81 -7.89
C GLU A 65 7.08 -5.11 -7.49
N LEU A 66 6.98 -3.94 -6.86
CA LEU A 66 8.16 -3.20 -6.40
C LEU A 66 8.95 -4.01 -5.36
N ARG A 67 8.28 -4.69 -4.42
CA ARG A 67 8.94 -5.57 -3.46
C ARG A 67 9.68 -6.72 -4.14
N ALA A 68 9.08 -7.32 -5.18
CA ALA A 68 9.73 -8.38 -5.95
C ALA A 68 10.98 -7.85 -6.67
N GLN A 69 10.92 -6.67 -7.29
CA GLN A 69 12.07 -6.04 -7.93
C GLN A 69 13.19 -5.71 -6.94
N VAL A 70 12.84 -5.20 -5.75
CA VAL A 70 13.83 -4.93 -4.69
C VAL A 70 14.49 -6.21 -4.21
N ALA A 71 13.73 -7.30 -4.04
CA ALA A 71 14.29 -8.59 -3.64
C ALA A 71 15.25 -9.16 -4.71
N ASP A 72 14.88 -9.09 -5.98
CA ASP A 72 15.73 -9.52 -7.10
C ASP A 72 17.03 -8.70 -7.18
N LEU A 73 16.94 -7.37 -7.07
CA LEU A 73 18.10 -6.49 -7.04
C LEU A 73 18.99 -6.76 -5.84
N SER A 74 18.41 -6.99 -4.66
CA SER A 74 19.15 -7.34 -3.45
C SER A 74 19.96 -8.62 -3.65
N ASN A 75 19.34 -9.65 -4.23
CA ASN A 75 20.02 -10.92 -4.51
C ASN A 75 21.16 -10.73 -5.52
N LYS A 76 20.93 -10.02 -6.62
CA LYS A 76 21.96 -9.73 -7.63
C LYS A 76 23.16 -8.97 -7.06
N VAL A 77 22.91 -7.99 -6.18
CA VAL A 77 23.98 -7.25 -5.50
C VAL A 77 24.77 -8.16 -4.58
N GLN A 78 24.10 -9.00 -3.79
CA GLN A 78 24.75 -9.95 -2.90
C GLN A 78 25.62 -10.95 -3.68
N GLU A 79 25.09 -11.55 -4.74
CA GLU A 79 25.82 -12.49 -5.60
C GLU A 79 27.05 -11.83 -6.25
N SER A 80 26.87 -10.62 -6.77
CA SER A 80 27.95 -9.84 -7.39
C SER A 80 29.06 -9.51 -6.40
N GLU A 81 28.71 -9.06 -5.19
CA GLU A 81 29.71 -8.79 -4.15
C GLU A 81 30.44 -10.07 -3.72
N GLN A 82 29.73 -11.19 -3.58
CA GLN A 82 30.36 -12.46 -3.25
C GLN A 82 31.32 -12.95 -4.33
N ALA A 83 30.95 -12.82 -5.60
CA ALA A 83 31.82 -13.12 -6.73
C ALA A 83 33.08 -12.23 -6.72
N ARG A 84 32.91 -10.93 -6.46
CA ARG A 84 34.02 -9.96 -6.42
C ARG A 84 34.97 -10.22 -5.25
N ILE A 85 34.46 -10.65 -4.10
CA ILE A 85 35.27 -11.07 -2.94
C ILE A 85 36.11 -12.29 -3.31
N LYS A 86 35.48 -13.32 -3.89
CA LYS A 86 36.17 -14.55 -4.29
C LYS A 86 37.28 -14.28 -5.30
N ASP A 87 36.99 -13.50 -6.34
CA ASP A 87 37.96 -13.10 -7.36
C ASP A 87 39.16 -12.35 -6.75
N ARG A 88 38.89 -11.43 -5.82
CA ARG A 88 39.95 -10.71 -5.08
C ARG A 88 40.81 -11.65 -4.22
N GLU A 89 40.22 -12.66 -3.59
CA GLU A 89 40.99 -13.66 -2.83
C GLU A 89 41.86 -14.52 -3.74
N GLU A 90 41.33 -14.96 -4.88
CA GLU A 90 42.08 -15.74 -5.87
C GLU A 90 43.27 -14.95 -6.42
N MET A 91 43.07 -13.67 -6.76
CA MET A 91 44.17 -12.78 -7.17
C MET A 91 45.25 -12.65 -6.08
N LYS A 92 44.85 -12.47 -4.82
CA LYS A 92 45.82 -12.41 -3.70
C LYS A 92 46.60 -13.71 -3.53
N ARG A 93 45.94 -14.87 -3.65
CA ARG A 93 46.62 -16.17 -3.58
C ARG A 93 47.63 -16.33 -4.72
N SER A 94 47.22 -16.01 -5.95
CA SER A 94 48.09 -16.07 -7.13
C SER A 94 49.30 -15.13 -7.00
N GLN A 95 49.07 -13.91 -6.51
CA GLN A 95 50.14 -12.95 -6.26
C GLN A 95 51.14 -13.48 -5.21
N SER A 96 50.65 -14.02 -4.10
CA SER A 96 51.51 -14.58 -3.05
C SER A 96 52.30 -15.81 -3.54
N GLU A 97 51.69 -16.67 -4.34
CA GLU A 97 52.37 -17.80 -4.97
C GLU A 97 53.48 -17.35 -5.93
N MET A 98 53.21 -16.33 -6.75
CA MET A 98 54.19 -15.75 -7.66
C MET A 98 55.35 -15.11 -6.90
N GLU A 99 55.05 -14.36 -5.83
CA GLU A 99 56.06 -13.74 -4.97
C GLU A 99 56.93 -14.80 -4.27
N ALA A 100 56.34 -15.89 -3.78
CA ALA A 100 57.09 -17.01 -3.20
C ALA A 100 58.04 -17.67 -4.22
N LYS A 101 57.57 -17.89 -5.46
CA LYS A 101 58.42 -18.42 -6.55
C LYS A 101 59.56 -17.47 -6.90
N LEU A 102 59.29 -16.17 -6.96
CA LEU A 102 60.33 -15.16 -7.21
C LEU A 102 61.39 -15.16 -6.11
N ASN A 103 60.97 -15.16 -4.85
CA ASN A 103 61.87 -15.20 -3.70
C ASN A 103 62.74 -16.46 -3.71
N LEU A 104 62.17 -17.62 -4.07
CA LEU A 104 62.91 -18.86 -4.24
C LEU A 104 63.99 -18.73 -5.32
N LEU A 105 63.65 -18.22 -6.51
CA LEU A 105 64.62 -18.00 -7.58
C LEU A 105 65.74 -17.03 -7.17
N LEU A 106 65.38 -15.92 -6.51
CA LEU A 106 66.36 -14.95 -6.02
C LEU A 106 67.30 -15.55 -4.96
N SER A 107 66.81 -16.48 -4.13
CA SER A 107 67.64 -17.19 -3.16
C SER A 107 68.65 -18.13 -3.82
N GLN A 108 68.32 -18.70 -4.99
CA GLN A 108 69.21 -19.59 -5.74
C GLN A 108 70.30 -18.84 -6.50
N ILE A 109 70.06 -17.58 -6.86
CA ILE A 109 70.99 -16.76 -7.66
C ILE A 109 71.93 -15.94 -6.77
N ARG A 110 71.61 -15.75 -5.47
CA ARG A 110 72.46 -15.00 -4.55
C ARG A 110 73.71 -15.84 -4.18
N PRO A 111 74.94 -15.39 -4.49
CA PRO A 111 76.14 -16.09 -4.05
C PRO A 111 76.29 -15.96 -2.53
N SER A 112 76.84 -17.00 -1.90
CA SER A 112 77.09 -17.11 -0.45
C SER A 112 77.93 -15.96 0.09
#